data_AF-A0A4U6D873-F1
#
_entry.id   AF-A0A4U6D873-F1
#
_cell.length_a   1.000
_cell.length_b   1.000
_cell.length_c   1.000
_cell.angle_alpha   90.00
_cell.angle_beta   90.00
_cell.angle_gamma   90.00
#
_symmetry.space_group_name_H-M   'P 1'
#
loop_
_entity.id
_entity.type
_entity.pdbx_description
1 polymer ?
#
loop_
_entity_poly.entity_id
_entity_poly.type
_entity_poly.pdbx_seq_one_letter_code
_entity_poly.pdbx_strand_id
1 'polypeptide(L)'
;MNLDELKMNWKTLDEKFSATQKLTEQMVFSMMKEQSKSTITKIQNRLKRTSYFFIGLLILFAAILAGNPFDYFHVYEFIPTILYISLVFAALKIIFQEIHNIQKITLTKSNLRESLQKIIALQERFKIVMDNVWKISMSIGFLFGLSLMVRNFEKYGLFKSGLLVAGFAFVVLSMFILAKSIFKKLPDANTEELKVNLAELDSI
;
A
#
# COMPACT_ATOMS: atom_id res chain seq x y z
N MET A 1 -68.23 -10.81 -0.13
CA MET A 1 -66.75 -10.80 -0.14
C MET A 1 -66.32 -11.96 0.73
N ASN A 2 -65.79 -13.03 0.11
CA ASN A 2 -65.59 -14.32 0.79
C ASN A 2 -64.33 -14.29 1.65
N LEU A 3 -64.40 -14.80 2.87
CA LEU A 3 -63.27 -14.88 3.82
C LEU A 3 -62.09 -15.66 3.22
N ASP A 4 -62.38 -16.62 2.34
CA ASP A 4 -61.38 -17.40 1.61
C ASP A 4 -60.64 -16.57 0.55
N GLU A 5 -61.31 -15.64 -0.15
CA GLU A 5 -60.64 -14.71 -1.07
C GLU A 5 -59.70 -13.77 -0.31
N LEU A 6 -60.09 -13.32 0.88
CA LEU A 6 -59.26 -12.44 1.70
C LEU A 6 -57.99 -13.16 2.18
N LYS A 7 -58.11 -14.42 2.61
CA LYS A 7 -56.96 -15.27 3.00
C LYS A 7 -56.02 -15.53 1.83
N MET A 8 -56.57 -15.81 0.65
CA MET A 8 -55.79 -16.11 -0.54
C MET A 8 -55.05 -14.86 -1.04
N ASN A 9 -55.69 -13.69 -0.99
CA ASN A 9 -55.07 -12.41 -1.29
C ASN A 9 -53.99 -12.05 -0.26
N TRP A 10 -54.18 -12.33 1.02
CA TRP A 10 -53.15 -12.11 2.04
C TRP A 10 -51.92 -13.00 1.81
N LYS A 11 -52.12 -14.29 1.54
CA LYS A 11 -51.03 -15.23 1.28
C LYS A 11 -50.21 -14.84 0.05
N THR A 12 -50.87 -14.41 -1.03
CA THR A 12 -50.17 -13.92 -2.23
C THR A 12 -49.45 -12.60 -1.99
N LEU A 13 -49.95 -11.74 -1.10
CA LEU A 13 -49.26 -10.51 -0.71
C LEU A 13 -48.01 -10.81 0.11
N ASP A 14 -48.08 -11.77 1.04
CA ASP A 14 -46.97 -12.23 1.87
C ASP A 14 -45.87 -12.92 1.04
N GLU A 15 -46.27 -13.74 0.06
CA GLU A 15 -45.34 -14.36 -0.91
C GLU A 15 -44.66 -13.29 -1.78
N LYS A 16 -45.38 -12.26 -2.23
CA LYS A 16 -44.80 -11.13 -2.96
C LYS A 16 -43.85 -10.33 -2.08
N PHE A 17 -44.20 -10.07 -0.82
CA PHE A 17 -43.34 -9.34 0.12
C PHE A 17 -42.03 -10.09 0.39
N SER A 18 -42.13 -11.40 0.63
CA SER A 18 -40.97 -12.29 0.81
C SER A 18 -40.10 -12.37 -0.45
N ALA A 19 -40.71 -12.40 -1.64
CA ALA A 19 -39.97 -12.38 -2.90
C ALA A 19 -39.27 -11.04 -3.15
N THR A 20 -39.93 -9.92 -2.85
CA THR A 20 -39.35 -8.57 -2.92
C THR A 20 -38.18 -8.43 -1.94
N GLN A 21 -38.31 -8.90 -0.70
CA GLN A 21 -37.24 -8.86 0.29
C GLN A 21 -36.01 -9.65 -0.17
N LYS A 22 -36.19 -10.87 -0.68
CA LYS A 22 -35.10 -11.67 -1.26
C LYS A 22 -34.43 -10.99 -2.46
N LEU A 23 -35.21 -10.32 -3.31
CA LEU A 23 -34.67 -9.56 -4.43
C LEU A 23 -33.87 -8.35 -3.96
N THR A 24 -34.36 -7.62 -2.96
CA THR A 24 -33.65 -6.49 -2.35
C THR A 24 -32.33 -6.95 -1.71
N GLU A 25 -32.34 -8.05 -0.94
CA GLU A 25 -31.11 -8.65 -0.39
C GLU A 25 -30.13 -9.04 -1.50
N GLN A 26 -30.59 -9.72 -2.56
CA GLN A 26 -29.73 -10.10 -3.68
C GLN A 26 -29.14 -8.89 -4.41
N MET A 27 -29.92 -7.81 -4.55
CA MET A 27 -29.49 -6.56 -5.15
C MET A 27 -28.41 -5.89 -4.30
N VAL A 28 -28.64 -5.76 -2.99
CA VAL A 28 -27.67 -5.19 -2.04
C VAL A 28 -26.37 -5.99 -2.01
N PHE A 29 -26.44 -7.33 -1.97
CA PHE A 29 -25.27 -8.19 -2.10
C PHE A 29 -24.51 -8.01 -3.42
N SER A 30 -25.24 -7.80 -4.52
CA SER A 30 -24.63 -7.59 -5.84
C SER A 30 -23.91 -6.24 -5.93
N MET A 31 -24.52 -5.18 -5.37
CA MET A 31 -23.92 -3.85 -5.28
C MET A 31 -22.67 -3.86 -4.41
N MET A 32 -22.71 -4.49 -3.23
CA MET A 32 -21.55 -4.63 -2.36
C MET A 32 -20.42 -5.42 -3.01
N LYS A 33 -20.73 -6.48 -3.76
CA LYS A 33 -19.74 -7.24 -4.53
C LYS A 33 -19.06 -6.39 -5.59
N GLU A 34 -19.83 -5.58 -6.32
CA GLU A 34 -19.33 -4.72 -7.37
C GLU A 34 -18.46 -3.57 -6.83
N GLN A 35 -18.89 -2.93 -5.74
CA GLN A 35 -18.09 -1.94 -5.02
C GLN A 35 -16.78 -2.55 -4.50
N SER A 36 -16.85 -3.72 -3.84
CA SER A 36 -15.66 -4.41 -3.33
C SER A 36 -14.67 -4.74 -4.45
N LYS A 37 -15.16 -5.21 -5.60
CA LYS A 37 -14.33 -5.50 -6.79
C LYS A 37 -13.68 -4.23 -7.34
N SER A 38 -14.41 -3.12 -7.37
CA SER A 38 -13.87 -1.81 -7.78
C SER A 38 -12.74 -1.38 -6.84
N THR A 39 -12.94 -1.45 -5.53
CA THR A 39 -11.93 -1.06 -4.54
C THR A 39 -10.68 -1.95 -4.60
N ILE A 40 -10.85 -3.26 -4.78
CA ILE A 40 -9.73 -4.20 -5.00
C ILE A 40 -8.94 -3.85 -6.26
N THR A 41 -9.64 -3.49 -7.35
CA THR A 41 -8.99 -3.08 -8.60
C THR A 41 -8.18 -1.80 -8.41
N LYS A 42 -8.72 -0.81 -7.67
CA LYS A 42 -7.99 0.41 -7.29
C LYS A 42 -6.73 0.10 -6.48
N ILE A 43 -6.82 -0.82 -5.51
CA ILE A 43 -5.68 -1.27 -4.69
C ILE A 43 -4.62 -1.95 -5.56
N GLN A 44 -5.02 -2.86 -6.44
CA GLN A 44 -4.10 -3.53 -7.37
C GLN A 44 -3.38 -2.52 -8.27
N ASN A 45 -4.08 -1.53 -8.82
CA ASN A 45 -3.47 -0.50 -9.64
C ASN A 45 -2.50 0.38 -8.84
N ARG A 46 -2.80 0.69 -7.57
CA ARG A 46 -1.89 1.41 -6.67
C ARG A 46 -0.63 0.59 -6.37
N LEU A 47 -0.78 -0.72 -6.11
CA LEU A 47 0.35 -1.63 -5.91
C LEU A 47 1.22 -1.73 -7.17
N LYS A 48 0.63 -1.86 -8.36
CA LYS A 48 1.35 -1.83 -9.64
C LYS A 48 2.12 -0.53 -9.86
N ARG A 49 1.50 0.62 -9.58
CA ARG A 49 2.18 1.91 -9.69
C ARG A 49 3.36 2.01 -8.73
N THR A 50 3.19 1.48 -7.52
CA THR A 50 4.25 1.42 -6.51
C THR A 50 5.37 0.47 -6.94
N SER A 51 5.07 -0.68 -7.54
CA SER A 51 6.12 -1.57 -8.08
C SER A 51 6.89 -0.92 -9.21
N TYR A 52 6.24 -0.18 -10.12
CA TYR A 52 6.95 0.55 -11.18
C TYR A 52 7.90 1.61 -10.61
N PHE A 53 7.48 2.30 -9.55
CA PHE A 53 8.36 3.23 -8.83
C PHE A 53 9.60 2.53 -8.29
N PHE A 54 9.45 1.42 -7.55
CA PHE A 54 10.60 0.66 -7.02
C PHE A 54 11.50 0.05 -8.11
N ILE A 55 10.92 -0.39 -9.24
CA ILE A 55 11.69 -0.87 -10.40
C ILE A 55 12.53 0.26 -10.99
N GLY A 56 11.95 1.44 -11.22
CA GLY A 56 12.69 2.60 -11.71
C GLY A 56 13.82 3.00 -10.75
N LEU A 57 13.56 2.90 -9.46
CA LEU A 57 14.54 3.17 -8.41
C LEU A 57 15.70 2.16 -8.43
N LEU A 58 15.40 0.88 -8.65
CA LEU A 58 16.41 -0.17 -8.82
C LEU A 58 17.29 0.07 -10.07
N ILE A 59 16.67 0.45 -11.20
CA ILE A 59 17.41 0.79 -12.43
C ILE A 59 18.34 1.98 -12.18
N LEU A 60 17.87 3.01 -11.48
CA LEU A 60 18.67 4.18 -11.14
C LEU A 60 19.89 3.80 -10.27
N PHE A 61 19.70 2.97 -9.24
CA PHE A 61 20.82 2.52 -8.41
C PHE A 61 21.77 1.57 -9.16
N ALA A 62 21.26 0.74 -10.06
CA ALA A 62 22.09 -0.08 -10.94
C ALA A 62 22.94 0.79 -11.89
N ALA A 63 22.36 1.86 -12.45
CA ALA A 63 23.08 2.83 -13.27
C ALA A 63 24.16 3.60 -12.47
N ILE A 64 23.88 3.94 -11.21
CA ILE A 64 24.87 4.54 -10.29
C ILE A 64 26.03 3.55 -10.04
N LEU A 65 25.75 2.27 -9.83
CA LEU A 65 26.83 1.29 -9.66
C LEU A 65 27.66 1.09 -10.93
N ALA A 66 27.01 1.02 -12.10
CA ALA A 66 27.69 0.79 -13.37
C ALA A 66 28.47 2.00 -13.87
N GLY A 67 27.90 3.20 -13.71
CA GLY A 67 28.52 4.45 -14.15
C GLY A 67 29.54 5.01 -13.16
N ASN A 68 29.56 4.50 -11.92
CA ASN A 68 30.38 5.00 -10.83
C ASN A 68 30.46 6.55 -10.79
N PRO A 69 29.34 7.29 -10.84
CA PRO A 69 29.35 8.75 -10.95
C PRO A 69 29.95 9.41 -9.69
N PHE A 70 30.11 8.63 -8.64
CA PHE A 70 30.69 9.06 -7.38
C PHE A 70 32.16 8.70 -7.27
N ASP A 71 32.83 8.09 -8.26
CA ASP A 71 34.24 7.67 -8.20
C ASP A 71 34.58 6.90 -6.92
N TYR A 72 33.84 5.83 -6.64
CA TYR A 72 34.13 4.96 -5.51
C TYR A 72 35.44 4.21 -5.73
N PHE A 73 36.38 4.36 -4.81
CA PHE A 73 37.70 3.71 -4.86
C PHE A 73 37.78 2.51 -3.92
N HIS A 74 37.01 2.51 -2.83
CA HIS A 74 37.06 1.47 -1.82
C HIS A 74 35.72 0.75 -1.66
N VAL A 75 35.79 -0.57 -1.39
CA VAL A 75 34.62 -1.45 -1.26
C VAL A 75 33.64 -0.97 -0.19
N TYR A 76 34.12 -0.30 0.86
CA TYR A 76 33.26 0.21 1.94
C TYR A 76 32.34 1.35 1.49
N GLU A 77 32.71 2.12 0.47
CA GLU A 77 31.90 3.23 -0.04
C GLU A 77 30.66 2.73 -0.81
N PHE A 78 30.70 1.48 -1.29
CA PHE A 78 29.59 0.80 -1.95
C PHE A 78 28.58 0.19 -0.98
N ILE A 79 28.92 0.05 0.32
CA ILE A 79 28.05 -0.60 1.32
C ILE A 79 26.66 0.04 1.37
N PRO A 80 26.49 1.37 1.43
CA PRO A 80 25.18 2.00 1.45
C PRO A 80 24.36 1.69 0.18
N THR A 81 25.01 1.69 -0.99
CA THR A 81 24.38 1.39 -2.27
C THR A 81 23.86 -0.05 -2.33
N ILE A 82 24.69 -1.01 -1.89
CA ILE A 82 24.33 -2.43 -1.86
C ILE A 82 23.20 -2.69 -0.86
N LEU A 83 23.26 -2.09 0.33
CA LEU A 83 22.17 -2.15 1.32
C LEU A 83 20.87 -1.59 0.76
N TYR A 84 20.94 -0.46 0.04
CA TYR A 84 19.76 0.16 -0.54
C TYR A 84 19.13 -0.71 -1.63
N ILE A 85 19.94 -1.31 -2.52
CA ILE A 85 19.46 -2.23 -3.54
C ILE A 85 18.81 -3.48 -2.91
N SER A 86 19.43 -4.03 -1.87
CA SER A 86 18.88 -5.17 -1.13
C SER A 86 17.52 -4.85 -0.51
N LEU A 87 17.38 -3.66 0.10
CA LEU A 87 16.12 -3.19 0.65
C LEU A 87 15.04 -3.02 -0.43
N VAL A 88 15.38 -2.39 -1.56
CA VAL A 88 14.45 -2.21 -2.69
C VAL A 88 14.00 -3.57 -3.24
N PHE A 89 14.92 -4.53 -3.34
CA PHE A 89 14.60 -5.87 -3.80
C PHE A 89 13.65 -6.61 -2.83
N ALA A 90 13.89 -6.50 -1.52
CA ALA A 90 13.01 -7.05 -0.49
C ALA A 90 11.60 -6.42 -0.56
N ALA A 91 11.51 -5.10 -0.68
CA ALA A 91 10.25 -4.39 -0.82
C ALA A 91 9.48 -4.82 -2.09
N LEU A 92 10.19 -4.96 -3.21
CA LEU A 92 9.61 -5.40 -4.47
C LEU A 92 9.06 -6.82 -4.39
N LYS A 93 9.80 -7.75 -3.77
CA LYS A 93 9.36 -9.14 -3.54
C LYS A 93 8.06 -9.18 -2.74
N ILE A 94 7.95 -8.37 -1.68
CA ILE A 94 6.75 -8.29 -0.86
C ILE A 94 5.57 -7.75 -1.69
N ILE A 95 5.76 -6.69 -2.47
CA ILE A 95 4.71 -6.14 -3.34
C ILE A 95 4.21 -7.19 -4.34
N PHE A 96 5.12 -7.92 -5.00
CA PHE A 96 4.73 -8.97 -5.94
C PHE A 96 3.96 -10.11 -5.27
N GLN A 97 4.40 -10.52 -4.08
CA GLN A 97 3.70 -11.54 -3.31
C GLN A 97 2.28 -11.08 -2.95
N GLU A 98 2.10 -9.81 -2.59
CA GLU A 98 0.77 -9.27 -2.28
C GLU A 98 -0.11 -9.12 -3.51
N ILE A 99 0.43 -8.71 -4.66
CA ILE A 99 -0.33 -8.69 -5.92
C ILE A 99 -0.81 -10.10 -6.26
N HIS A 100 0.06 -11.12 -6.10
CA HIS A 100 -0.30 -12.51 -6.37
C HIS A 100 -1.36 -13.03 -5.40
N ASN A 101 -1.23 -12.72 -4.10
CA ASN A 101 -2.22 -13.09 -3.08
C ASN A 101 -3.60 -12.47 -3.39
N ILE A 102 -3.65 -11.18 -3.73
CA ILE A 102 -4.90 -10.50 -4.05
C ILE A 102 -5.52 -11.05 -5.35
N GLN A 103 -4.70 -11.39 -6.35
CA GLN A 103 -5.19 -12.00 -7.60
C GLN A 103 -5.81 -13.39 -7.38
N LYS A 104 -5.36 -14.13 -6.36
CA LYS A 104 -5.87 -15.47 -6.04
C LYS A 104 -7.21 -15.45 -5.30
N ILE A 105 -7.60 -14.33 -4.69
CA ILE A 105 -8.87 -14.21 -3.96
C ILE A 105 -10.02 -14.05 -4.96
N THR A 106 -10.72 -15.15 -5.25
CA THR A 106 -11.95 -15.15 -6.05
C THR A 106 -13.15 -14.74 -5.19
N LEU A 107 -13.71 -13.56 -5.45
CA LEU A 107 -14.91 -13.03 -4.78
C LEU A 107 -16.15 -13.86 -5.15
N THR A 108 -16.36 -14.95 -4.42
CA THR A 108 -17.53 -15.81 -4.54
C THR A 108 -18.60 -15.37 -3.54
N LYS A 109 -19.90 -15.43 -3.92
CA LYS A 109 -21.03 -14.93 -3.11
C LYS A 109 -21.06 -15.49 -1.68
N SER A 110 -20.64 -16.73 -1.47
CA SER A 110 -20.62 -17.37 -0.15
C SER A 110 -19.51 -16.90 0.77
N ASN A 111 -18.49 -16.20 0.25
CA ASN A 111 -17.27 -15.91 1.00
C ASN A 111 -16.82 -14.44 0.92
N LEU A 112 -17.77 -13.53 0.67
CA LEU A 112 -17.53 -12.10 0.53
C LEU A 112 -16.95 -11.49 1.82
N ARG A 113 -17.51 -11.87 2.98
CA ARG A 113 -17.08 -11.41 4.30
C ARG A 113 -15.64 -11.82 4.62
N GLU A 114 -15.30 -13.10 4.47
CA GLU A 114 -13.94 -13.60 4.73
C GLU A 114 -12.93 -13.01 3.74
N SER A 115 -13.34 -12.80 2.49
CA SER A 115 -12.51 -12.17 1.45
C SER A 115 -12.20 -10.72 1.78
N LEU A 116 -13.21 -9.93 2.17
CA LEU A 116 -13.05 -8.54 2.59
C LEU A 116 -12.15 -8.42 3.83
N GLN A 117 -12.36 -9.27 4.84
CA GLN A 117 -11.55 -9.28 6.05
C GLN A 117 -10.08 -9.65 5.76
N LYS A 118 -9.84 -10.62 4.87
CA LYS A 118 -8.48 -10.96 4.40
C LYS A 118 -7.81 -9.78 3.69
N ILE A 119 -8.54 -9.05 2.84
CA ILE A 119 -7.99 -7.90 2.11
C ILE A 119 -7.64 -6.76 3.09
N ILE A 120 -8.49 -6.48 4.08
CA ILE A 120 -8.24 -5.45 5.09
C ILE A 120 -6.98 -5.80 5.90
N ALA A 121 -6.89 -7.04 6.41
CA ALA A 121 -5.73 -7.48 7.19
C ALA A 121 -4.42 -7.43 6.39
N LEU A 122 -4.50 -7.76 5.10
CA LEU A 122 -3.37 -7.74 4.17
C LEU A 122 -2.92 -6.30 3.87
N GLN A 123 -3.86 -5.37 3.73
CA GLN A 123 -3.55 -3.94 3.55
C GLN A 123 -2.93 -3.32 4.82
N GLU A 124 -3.41 -3.69 6.01
CA GLU A 124 -2.81 -3.24 7.29
C GLU A 124 -1.38 -3.77 7.46
N ARG A 125 -1.12 -5.04 7.12
CA ARG A 125 0.23 -5.61 7.11
C ARG A 125 1.15 -4.90 6.14
N PHE A 126 0.67 -4.64 4.91
CA PHE A 126 1.44 -3.92 3.90
C PHE A 126 1.83 -2.52 4.37
N LYS A 127 0.94 -1.81 5.06
CA LYS A 127 1.22 -0.48 5.62
C LYS A 127 2.34 -0.51 6.67
N ILE A 128 2.30 -1.47 7.59
CA ILE A 128 3.34 -1.63 8.63
C ILE A 128 4.69 -1.95 7.97
N VAL A 129 4.69 -2.87 7.00
CA VAL A 129 5.91 -3.24 6.27
C VAL A 129 6.47 -2.06 5.50
N MET A 130 5.62 -1.31 4.78
CA MET A 130 6.07 -0.15 4.02
C MET A 130 6.62 0.97 4.92
N ASP A 131 6.02 1.20 6.09
CA ASP A 131 6.55 2.15 7.08
C ASP A 131 7.94 1.73 7.59
N ASN A 132 8.16 0.43 7.80
CA ASN A 132 9.46 -0.11 8.18
C ASN A 132 10.48 0.01 7.04
N VAL A 133 10.11 -0.35 5.81
CA VAL A 133 10.95 -0.17 4.61
C VAL A 133 11.34 1.30 4.46
N TRP A 134 10.39 2.23 4.67
CA TRP A 134 10.65 3.66 4.60
C TRP A 134 11.66 4.12 5.67
N LYS A 135 11.49 3.69 6.92
CA LYS A 135 12.44 3.99 8.01
C LYS A 135 13.85 3.50 7.70
N ILE A 136 13.98 2.26 7.21
CA ILE A 136 15.28 1.67 6.86
C ILE A 136 15.90 2.40 5.67
N SER A 137 15.10 2.73 4.65
CA SER A 137 15.54 3.49 3.47
C SER A 137 16.14 4.85 3.87
N MET A 138 15.52 5.53 4.84
CA MET A 138 16.04 6.80 5.36
C MET A 138 17.37 6.65 6.09
N SER A 139 17.52 5.62 6.92
CA SER A 139 18.80 5.33 7.59
C SER A 139 19.91 5.06 6.58
N ILE A 140 19.61 4.32 5.50
CA ILE A 140 20.59 4.04 4.43
C ILE A 140 20.89 5.30 3.61
N GLY A 141 19.88 6.13 3.31
CA GLY A 141 20.09 7.42 2.63
C GLY A 141 20.97 8.38 3.45
N PHE A 142 20.82 8.38 4.76
CA PHE A 142 21.70 9.13 5.67
C PHE A 142 23.15 8.58 5.65
N LEU A 143 23.31 7.26 5.69
CA LEU A 143 24.62 6.58 5.51
C LEU A 143 25.27 6.92 4.16
N PHE A 144 24.47 7.04 3.10
CA PHE A 144 24.94 7.42 1.76
C PHE A 144 25.53 8.85 1.77
N GLY A 145 24.85 9.79 2.42
CA GLY A 145 25.35 11.15 2.62
C GLY A 145 26.63 11.21 3.46
N LEU A 146 26.71 10.40 4.52
CA LEU A 146 27.91 10.26 5.34
C LEU A 146 29.09 9.69 4.53
N SER A 147 28.86 8.65 3.73
CA SER A 147 29.88 8.03 2.86
C SER A 147 30.52 9.05 1.90
N LEU A 148 29.69 9.88 1.24
CA LEU A 148 30.15 10.94 0.34
C LEU A 148 30.86 12.10 1.07
N MET A 149 30.56 12.31 2.36
CA MET A 149 31.17 13.36 3.20
C MET A 149 32.54 12.98 3.74
N VAL A 150 32.72 11.72 4.19
CA VAL A 150 34.01 11.24 4.72
C VAL A 150 35.13 11.49 3.70
N ARG A 151 34.83 11.27 2.42
CA ARG A 151 35.77 11.55 1.33
C ARG A 151 36.10 13.03 1.13
N ASN A 152 35.15 13.91 1.38
CA ASN A 152 35.34 15.37 1.23
C ASN A 152 35.90 16.03 2.51
N PHE A 153 36.06 15.27 3.59
CA PHE A 153 36.49 15.77 4.88
C PHE A 153 37.91 16.33 4.85
N GLU A 154 38.82 15.67 4.12
CA GLU A 154 40.21 16.12 3.95
C GLU A 154 40.31 17.41 3.12
N LYS A 155 39.37 17.67 2.21
CA LYS A 155 39.38 18.86 1.34
C LYS A 155 38.73 20.11 1.96
N TYR A 156 37.76 19.94 2.87
CA TYR A 156 36.91 21.05 3.32
C TYR A 156 37.15 21.52 4.77
N GLY A 157 37.84 20.72 5.59
CA GLY A 157 38.11 21.05 6.99
C GLY A 157 36.88 20.90 7.90
N LEU A 158 37.12 20.71 9.20
CA LEU A 158 36.11 20.34 10.22
C LEU A 158 34.83 21.20 10.19
N PHE A 159 34.97 22.52 10.05
CA PHE A 159 33.84 23.45 10.14
C PHE A 159 32.93 23.42 8.90
N LYS A 160 33.50 23.38 7.69
CA LYS A 160 32.71 23.32 6.46
C LYS A 160 32.08 21.94 6.28
N SER A 161 32.79 20.87 6.64
CA SER A 161 32.25 19.51 6.66
C SER A 161 31.11 19.36 7.66
N GLY A 162 31.22 19.95 8.86
CA GLY A 162 30.14 19.96 9.85
C GLY A 162 28.87 20.68 9.35
N LEU A 163 29.03 21.85 8.71
CA LEU A 163 27.91 22.61 8.13
C LEU A 163 27.22 21.83 6.99
N LEU A 164 28.02 21.16 6.15
CA LEU A 164 27.55 20.32 5.06
C LEU A 164 26.78 19.10 5.57
N VAL A 165 27.26 18.44 6.64
CA VAL A 165 26.56 17.33 7.31
C VAL A 165 25.24 17.81 7.90
N ALA A 166 25.24 18.95 8.61
CA ALA A 166 24.03 19.53 9.18
C ALA A 166 23.01 19.91 8.09
N GLY A 167 23.46 20.49 6.98
CA GLY A 167 22.63 20.82 5.83
C GLY A 167 22.03 19.59 5.16
N PHE A 168 22.83 18.53 4.94
CA PHE A 168 22.35 17.28 4.39
C PHE A 168 21.34 16.59 5.32
N ALA A 169 21.66 16.52 6.63
CA ALA A 169 20.75 16.00 7.65
C ALA A 169 19.42 16.77 7.67
N PHE A 170 19.47 18.10 7.55
CA PHE A 170 18.29 18.95 7.47
C PHE A 170 17.46 18.68 6.21
N VAL A 171 18.09 18.49 5.04
CA VAL A 171 17.38 18.13 3.80
C VAL A 171 16.71 16.76 3.92
N VAL A 172 17.41 15.76 4.46
CA VAL A 172 16.84 14.42 4.69
C VAL A 172 15.67 14.48 5.67
N LEU A 173 15.79 15.23 6.78
CA LEU A 173 14.70 15.44 7.74
C LEU A 173 13.52 16.22 7.13
N SER A 174 13.80 17.22 6.30
CA SER A 174 12.77 18.00 5.62
C SER A 174 11.98 17.13 4.64
N MET A 175 12.67 16.33 3.83
CA MET A 175 12.04 15.34 2.96
C MET A 175 11.27 14.29 3.78
N PHE A 176 11.78 13.87 4.95
CA PHE A 176 11.08 12.95 5.84
C PHE A 176 9.73 13.52 6.29
N ILE A 177 9.73 14.77 6.77
CA ILE A 177 8.52 15.43 7.28
C ILE A 177 7.52 15.64 6.14
N LEU A 178 7.98 16.09 4.97
CA LEU A 178 7.15 16.26 3.79
C LEU A 178 6.54 14.94 3.32
N ALA A 179 7.35 13.90 3.18
CA ALA A 179 6.88 12.58 2.81
C ALA A 179 5.90 12.03 3.84
N LYS A 180 6.21 12.10 5.14
CA LYS A 180 5.31 11.67 6.22
C LYS A 180 4.00 12.46 6.23
N SER A 181 4.03 13.76 5.89
CA SER A 181 2.84 14.59 5.75
C SER A 181 1.98 14.17 4.56
N ILE A 182 2.60 13.90 3.41
CA ILE A 182 1.93 13.40 2.20
C ILE A 182 1.35 12.00 2.43
N PHE A 183 2.11 11.11 3.08
CA PHE A 183 1.66 9.74 3.40
C PHE A 183 0.64 9.70 4.54
N LYS A 184 0.66 10.62 5.52
CA LYS A 184 -0.42 10.78 6.52
C LYS A 184 -1.70 11.31 5.91
N LYS A 185 -1.60 12.21 4.92
CA LYS A 185 -2.74 12.73 4.14
C LYS A 185 -3.28 11.74 3.10
N LEU A 186 -2.74 10.52 3.06
CA LEU A 186 -3.42 9.37 2.46
C LEU A 186 -4.07 8.55 3.60
N PRO A 187 -5.10 9.07 4.30
CA PRO A 187 -6.01 8.19 4.99
C PRO A 187 -6.63 7.31 3.92
N ASP A 188 -6.70 6.05 4.24
CA ASP A 188 -6.91 4.94 3.35
C ASP A 188 -8.39 4.94 2.97
N ALA A 189 -8.82 5.89 2.13
CA ALA A 189 -10.23 6.05 1.74
C ALA A 189 -10.82 4.73 1.23
N ASN A 190 -9.98 3.93 0.57
CA ASN A 190 -10.33 2.59 0.13
C ASN A 190 -10.50 1.58 1.30
N THR A 191 -9.73 1.66 2.37
CA THR A 191 -9.85 0.77 3.55
C THR A 191 -10.96 1.21 4.48
N GLU A 192 -11.22 2.51 4.59
CA GLU A 192 -12.39 3.03 5.28
C GLU A 192 -13.67 2.66 4.52
N GLU A 193 -13.70 2.82 3.19
CA GLU A 193 -14.78 2.28 2.33
C GLU A 193 -14.97 0.77 2.54
N LEU A 194 -13.88 -0.02 2.60
CA LEU A 194 -13.97 -1.47 2.86
C LEU A 194 -14.49 -1.79 4.27
N LYS A 195 -14.14 -0.99 5.28
CA LYS A 195 -14.64 -1.15 6.66
C LYS A 195 -16.12 -0.75 6.78
N VAL A 196 -16.54 0.30 6.07
CA VAL A 196 -17.95 0.71 5.96
C VAL A 196 -18.77 -0.37 5.27
N ASN A 197 -18.31 -0.89 4.14
CA ASN A 197 -19.00 -1.96 3.41
C ASN A 197 -19.11 -3.26 4.25
N LEU A 198 -18.12 -3.55 5.10
CA LEU A 198 -18.18 -4.70 6.01
C LEU A 198 -19.17 -4.46 7.17
N ALA A 199 -19.25 -3.24 7.69
CA ALA A 199 -20.24 -2.86 8.70
C ALA A 199 -21.68 -2.88 8.15
N GLU A 200 -21.89 -2.45 6.90
CA GLU A 200 -23.19 -2.56 6.22
C GLU A 200 -23.61 -4.03 6.04
N LEU A 201 -22.67 -4.92 5.69
CA LEU A 201 -22.93 -6.36 5.57
C LEU A 201 -23.27 -7.03 6.90
N ASP A 202 -22.69 -6.58 8.02
CA ASP A 202 -23.00 -7.09 9.37
C ASP A 202 -24.35 -6.54 9.92
N SER A 203 -24.94 -5.54 9.27
CA SER A 203 -26.21 -4.90 9.67
C SER A 203 -27.45 -5.42 8.95
N ILE A 204 -27.27 -6.30 7.95
CA ILE A 204 -28.31 -6.97 7.15
C ILE A 204 -28.45 -8.41 7.63
#